data_AF-A0A176J6P9-F1
#
_entry.id   AF-A0A176J6P9-F1
#
_cell.length_a   1.000
_cell.length_b   1.000
_cell.length_c   1.000
_cell.angle_alpha   90.00
_cell.angle_beta   90.00
_cell.angle_gamma   90.00
#
_symmetry.space_group_name_H-M   'P 1'
#
loop_
_entity.id
_entity.type
_entity.pdbx_description
1 polymer ?
#
loop_
_entity_poly.entity_id
_entity_poly.type
_entity_poly.pdbx_seq_one_letter_code
_entity_poly.pdbx_strand_id
1 'polypeptide(L)'
;MNEEFTRYGYPQWFKIVTGIVELVSGAFLLAGYWNDQLTAWGSLLATLTMLGAVVTHLKVKDAGSKYTVPVVLLLLSALLLYLNSGNL
;
A
#
# COMPACT_ATOMS: atom_id res chain seq x y z
N MET A 1 9.16 15.46 8.76
CA MET A 1 8.18 14.34 8.78
C MET A 1 6.74 14.77 9.11
N ASN A 2 6.52 15.79 9.95
CA ASN A 2 5.17 16.35 10.18
C ASN A 2 4.72 17.30 9.04
N GLU A 3 5.65 18.00 8.39
CA GLU A 3 5.35 19.00 7.35
C GLU A 3 4.80 18.39 6.04
N GLU A 4 5.19 17.17 5.69
CA GLU A 4 4.73 16.50 4.46
C GLU A 4 3.23 16.15 4.54
N PHE A 5 2.71 15.76 5.71
CA PHE A 5 1.28 15.48 5.88
C PHE A 5 0.42 16.75 5.89
N THR A 6 0.95 17.85 6.45
CA THR A 6 0.35 19.18 6.30
C THR A 6 0.31 19.61 4.84
N ARG A 7 1.39 19.34 4.08
CA ARG A 7 1.48 19.58 2.63
C ARG A 7 0.54 18.67 1.81
N TYR A 8 0.27 17.46 2.28
CA TYR A 8 -0.70 16.54 1.69
C TYR A 8 -2.16 16.86 2.06
N GLY A 9 -2.38 17.75 3.04
CA GLY A 9 -3.71 18.11 3.54
C GLY A 9 -4.38 17.01 4.35
N TYR A 10 -3.64 15.97 4.79
CA TYR A 10 -4.19 14.88 5.57
C TYR A 10 -3.95 15.06 7.07
N PRO A 11 -4.94 14.73 7.91
CA PRO A 11 -4.76 14.74 9.36
C PRO A 11 -3.79 13.66 9.81
N GLN A 12 -3.05 13.92 10.89
CA GLN A 12 -1.96 13.06 11.36
C GLN A 12 -2.41 11.63 11.73
N TRP A 13 -3.69 11.44 12.10
CA TRP A 13 -4.25 10.11 12.37
C TRP A 13 -4.29 9.23 11.11
N PHE A 14 -4.43 9.83 9.92
CA PHE A 14 -4.45 9.07 8.66
C PHE A 14 -3.12 8.33 8.45
N LYS A 15 -1.99 8.97 8.79
CA LYS A 15 -0.66 8.35 8.78
C LYS A 15 -0.59 7.09 9.64
N ILE A 16 -1.18 7.15 10.83
CA ILE A 16 -1.17 6.03 11.79
C ILE A 16 -2.03 4.90 11.24
N VAL A 17 -3.20 5.21 10.70
CA VAL A 17 -4.10 4.22 10.10
C VAL A 17 -3.44 3.54 8.90
N THR A 18 -2.89 4.30 7.95
CA THR A 18 -2.21 3.71 6.79
C THR A 18 -1.00 2.86 7.22
N GLY A 19 -0.22 3.33 8.20
CA GLY A 19 0.91 2.55 8.72
C GLY A 19 0.49 1.24 9.39
N ILE A 20 -0.61 1.23 10.14
CA ILE A 20 -1.17 -0.01 10.71
C ILE A 20 -1.63 -0.95 9.61
N VAL A 21 -2.32 -0.44 8.59
CA VAL A 21 -2.78 -1.25 7.44
C VAL A 21 -1.60 -1.85 6.69
N GLU A 22 -0.53 -1.09 6.47
CA GLU A 22 0.70 -1.59 5.84
C GLU A 22 1.39 -2.66 6.68
N LEU A 23 1.44 -2.50 8.01
CA LEU A 23 1.99 -3.53 8.91
C LEU A 23 1.17 -4.82 8.87
N VAL A 24 -0.16 -4.72 8.89
CA VAL A 24 -1.05 -5.88 8.81
C VAL A 24 -0.91 -6.55 7.44
N SER A 25 -0.90 -5.77 6.36
CA SER A 25 -0.68 -6.27 5.00
C SER A 25 0.67 -6.98 4.88
N GLY A 26 1.74 -6.41 5.41
CA GLY A 26 3.07 -7.01 5.43
C GLY A 26 3.10 -8.31 6.24
N ALA A 27 2.44 -8.35 7.40
CA ALA A 27 2.33 -9.56 8.22
C ALA A 27 1.57 -10.66 7.47
N PHE A 28 0.50 -10.33 6.74
CA PHE A 28 -0.26 -11.28 5.92
C PHE A 28 0.56 -11.80 4.73
N LEU A 29 1.33 -10.93 4.07
CA LEU A 29 2.23 -11.35 2.98
C LEU A 29 3.35 -12.28 3.49
N LEU A 30 3.90 -12.02 4.69
CA LEU A 30 4.89 -12.89 5.31
C LEU A 30 4.30 -14.25 5.73
N ALA A 31 3.15 -14.23 6.38
CA ALA A 31 2.42 -15.45 6.75
C ALA A 31 1.90 -16.21 5.50
N GLY A 32 1.72 -15.49 4.39
CA GLY A 32 1.35 -15.99 3.08
C GLY A 32 2.28 -17.05 2.53
N TYR A 33 3.54 -17.09 2.98
CA TYR A 33 4.48 -18.17 2.64
C TYR A 33 3.97 -19.57 3.02
N TRP A 34 3.10 -19.69 4.04
CA TRP A 34 2.49 -20.95 4.46
C TRP A 34 1.03 -21.11 4.02
N ASN A 35 0.40 -20.04 3.54
CA ASN A 35 -1.02 -20.05 3.18
C ASN A 35 -1.32 -19.01 2.09
N ASP A 36 -1.61 -19.49 0.89
CA ASP A 36 -1.90 -18.65 -0.28
C ASP A 36 -3.11 -17.71 -0.07
N GLN A 37 -4.07 -18.09 0.79
CA GLN A 37 -5.19 -17.23 1.15
C GLN A 37 -4.73 -15.97 1.91
N LEU A 38 -3.71 -16.10 2.78
CA LEU A 38 -3.13 -14.93 3.47
C LEU A 38 -2.35 -14.04 2.50
N THR A 39 -1.69 -14.62 1.49
CA THR A 39 -1.07 -13.86 0.40
C THR A 39 -2.13 -13.06 -0.37
N ALA A 40 -3.29 -13.65 -0.65
CA ALA A 40 -4.39 -12.99 -1.32
C ALA A 40 -4.93 -11.78 -0.53
N TRP A 41 -5.21 -11.97 0.77
CA TRP A 41 -5.66 -10.87 1.64
C TRP A 41 -4.59 -9.79 1.84
N GLY A 42 -3.33 -10.20 2.04
CA GLY A 42 -2.20 -9.28 2.23
C GLY A 42 -1.95 -8.43 0.99
N SER A 43 -1.95 -9.04 -0.20
CA SER A 43 -1.76 -8.35 -1.47
C SER A 43 -2.94 -7.45 -1.84
N LEU A 44 -4.17 -7.81 -1.47
CA LEU A 44 -5.35 -6.96 -1.63
C LEU A 44 -5.23 -5.68 -0.79
N LEU A 45 -4.90 -5.80 0.49
CA LEU A 45 -4.69 -4.66 1.38
C LEU A 45 -3.54 -3.76 0.91
N ALA A 46 -2.43 -4.36 0.46
CA ALA A 46 -1.29 -3.63 -0.10
C ALA A 46 -1.71 -2.84 -1.36
N THR A 47 -2.42 -3.47 -2.29
CA THR A 47 -2.87 -2.87 -3.55
C THR A 47 -3.76 -1.64 -3.27
N LEU A 48 -4.74 -1.78 -2.37
CA LEU A 48 -5.63 -0.68 -1.99
C LEU A 48 -4.86 0.49 -1.35
N THR A 49 -3.91 0.19 -0.47
CA THR A 49 -3.12 1.21 0.22
C THR A 49 -2.19 1.95 -0.75
N MET A 50 -1.52 1.21 -1.63
CA MET A 50 -0.64 1.80 -2.64
C MET A 50 -1.42 2.61 -3.68
N LEU A 51 -2.64 2.21 -4.05
CA LEU A 51 -3.54 3.05 -4.87
C LEU A 51 -3.80 4.40 -4.20
N GLY A 52 -4.11 4.41 -2.91
CA GLY A 52 -4.30 5.63 -2.14
C GLY A 52 -3.03 6.51 -2.10
N ALA A 53 -1.86 5.89 -1.94
CA ALA A 53 -0.58 6.58 -1.96
C ALA A 53 -0.28 7.22 -3.33
N VAL A 54 -0.49 6.47 -4.42
CA VAL A 54 -0.35 6.97 -5.81
C VAL A 54 -1.25 8.18 -6.05
N VAL A 55 -2.53 8.10 -5.70
CA VAL A 55 -3.48 9.21 -5.84
C VAL A 55 -3.04 10.43 -5.03
N THR A 56 -2.51 10.22 -3.83
CA THR A 56 -2.00 11.29 -2.96
C THR A 56 -0.82 12.01 -3.59
N HIS A 57 0.17 11.28 -4.09
CA HIS A 57 1.32 11.87 -4.75
C HIS A 57 0.94 12.62 -6.04
N LEU A 58 -0.04 12.12 -6.80
CA LEU A 58 -0.60 12.82 -7.96
C LEU A 58 -1.26 14.14 -7.57
N LYS A 59 -2.05 14.17 -6.49
CA LYS A 59 -2.71 15.39 -5.99
C LYS A 59 -1.70 16.46 -5.58
N VAL A 60 -0.58 16.07 -4.98
CA VAL A 60 0.40 16.99 -4.40
C VAL A 60 1.48 17.39 -5.42
N LYS A 61 1.47 16.78 -6.62
CA LYS A 61 2.48 16.98 -7.67
C LYS A 61 3.91 16.79 -7.13
N ASP A 62 4.12 15.73 -6.38
CA ASP A 62 5.46 15.39 -5.89
C ASP A 62 6.44 15.14 -7.05
N ALA A 63 7.69 15.55 -6.89
CA ALA A 63 8.75 15.26 -7.84
C ALA A 63 8.92 13.74 -8.01
N GLY A 64 9.03 13.28 -9.27
CA GLY A 64 8.81 11.89 -9.69
C GLY A 64 9.54 10.80 -8.90
N SER A 65 10.67 11.10 -8.24
CA SER A 65 11.38 10.14 -7.40
C SER A 65 10.58 9.65 -6.19
N LYS A 66 9.64 10.44 -5.65
CA LYS A 66 8.77 10.01 -4.53
C LYS A 66 7.56 9.18 -4.99
N TYR A 67 7.21 9.28 -6.27
CA TYR A 67 6.10 8.56 -6.88
C TYR A 67 6.48 7.14 -7.29
N THR A 68 7.75 6.91 -7.63
CA THR A 68 8.23 5.62 -8.14
C THR A 68 7.98 4.47 -7.16
N VAL A 69 8.25 4.66 -5.87
CA VAL A 69 8.12 3.60 -4.86
C VAL A 69 6.68 3.06 -4.76
N PRO A 70 5.65 3.91 -4.49
CA PRO A 70 4.28 3.42 -4.39
C PRO A 70 3.76 2.83 -5.72
N VAL A 71 4.21 3.31 -6.88
CA VAL A 71 3.85 2.69 -8.17
C VAL A 71 4.43 1.30 -8.33
N VAL A 72 5.72 1.11 -8.02
CA VAL A 72 6.36 -0.20 -8.11
C VAL A 72 5.70 -1.18 -7.15
N LEU A 73 5.44 -0.76 -5.90
CA LEU A 73 4.76 -1.59 -4.92
C LEU A 73 3.31 -1.89 -5.32
N LEU A 74 2.62 -0.94 -5.96
CA LEU A 74 1.28 -1.16 -6.51
C LEU A 74 1.30 -2.26 -7.59
N LEU A 75 2.25 -2.20 -8.52
CA LEU A 75 2.36 -3.21 -9.58
C LEU A 75 2.69 -4.60 -9.01
N LEU A 76 3.62 -4.67 -8.04
CA LEU A 76 3.99 -5.94 -7.39
C LEU A 76 2.84 -6.54 -6.58
N SER A 77 2.15 -5.72 -5.77
CA SER A 77 1.01 -6.17 -4.98
C SER A 77 -0.18 -6.57 -5.86
N ALA A 78 -0.45 -5.82 -6.94
CA ALA A 78 -1.48 -6.18 -7.91
C ALA A 78 -1.15 -7.49 -8.64
N LEU A 79 0.11 -7.73 -8.98
CA LEU A 79 0.55 -9.00 -9.57
C LEU A 79 0.35 -10.16 -8.60
N LEU A 80 0.77 -10.02 -7.34
CA LEU A 80 0.56 -11.03 -6.30
C LEU A 80 -0.93 -11.32 -6.09
N LEU A 81 -1.75 -10.28 -6.07
CA LEU A 81 -3.21 -10.41 -5.95
C LEU A 81 -3.79 -11.16 -7.14
N TYR A 82 -3.36 -10.84 -8.36
CA TYR A 82 -3.81 -11.53 -9.57
C TYR A 82 -3.46 -13.02 -9.52
N LEU A 83 -2.22 -13.36 -9.16
CA LEU A 83 -1.76 -14.74 -9.05
C LEU A 83 -2.47 -15.54 -7.95
N ASN A 84 -2.86 -14.88 -6.86
CA ASN A 84 -3.53 -15.52 -5.72
C ASN A 84 -5.05 -15.26 -5.68
N SER A 85 -5.62 -14.68 -6.73
CA SER A 85 -7.03 -14.28 -6.78
C SER A 85 -8.00 -15.46 -6.64
N GLY A 86 -7.57 -16.68 -7.01
CA GLY A 86 -8.33 -17.91 -6.82
C GLY A 86 -8.42 -18.38 -5.36
N ASN A 87 -7.65 -17.79 -4.45
CA ASN A 87 -7.64 -18.11 -3.01
C ASN A 87 -8.38 -17.05 -2.16
N LEU A 88 -9.01 -16.05 -2.80
CA LEU A 88 -9.83 -15.02 -2.12
C LEU A 88 -11.15 -15.60 -1.60
#